data_AF-A0A9K3NPK2-F1
#
_entry.id   AF-A0A9K3NPK2-F1
#
_cell.length_a   1.000
_cell.length_b   1.000
_cell.length_c   1.000
_cell.angle_alpha   90.00
_cell.angle_beta   90.00
_cell.angle_gamma   90.00
#
_symmetry.space_group_name_H-M   'P 1'
#
loop_
_entity.id
_entity.type
_entity.pdbx_description
1 polymer ?
#
loop_
_entity_poly.entity_id
_entity_poly.type
_entity_poly.pdbx_seq_one_letter_code
_entity_poly.pdbx_strand_id
1 'polypeptide(L)'
;MCFVCWVFGSFLAQHLGFSLAWKVVVAAQLFCYTGLFIGHGVFEKRAPALLDNFIQAYLTGPFFVLLEVLQMTFGYEPYSSFNDSVKAKVDANIAKWKEEKHKKNF
;
A
#
# COMPACT_ATOMS: atom_id res chain seq x y z
N MET A 1 -5.51 3.70 12.90
CA MET A 1 -6.09 2.78 11.90
C MET A 1 -6.91 1.67 12.54
N CYS A 2 -6.34 0.78 13.37
CA CYS A 2 -7.11 -0.33 13.98
C CYS A 2 -8.30 0.11 14.84
N PHE A 3 -8.15 1.17 15.64
CA PHE A 3 -9.25 1.71 16.46
C PHE A 3 -10.38 2.31 15.61
N VAL A 4 -10.04 3.00 14.52
CA VAL A 4 -11.03 3.56 13.58
C VAL A 4 -11.75 2.45 12.82
N CYS A 5 -11.03 1.42 12.36
CA CYS A 5 -11.62 0.25 11.73
C CYS A 5 -12.53 -0.53 12.70
N TRP A 6 -12.17 -0.62 13.98
CA TRP A 6 -13.01 -1.22 15.02
C TRP A 6 -14.30 -0.42 15.20
N VAL A 7 -14.19 0.88 15.49
CA VAL A 7 -15.36 1.73 15.74
C VAL A 7 -16.30 1.74 14.54
N PHE A 8 -15.75 1.89 13.33
CA PHE A 8 -16.52 1.85 12.10
C PHE A 8 -17.17 0.48 11.86
N GLY A 9 -16.43 -0.61 12.09
CA GLY A 9 -16.94 -1.99 11.95
C GLY A 9 -18.05 -2.31 12.96
N SER A 10 -17.90 -1.89 14.21
CA SER A 10 -18.93 -2.04 15.24
C SER A 10 -20.18 -1.21 14.93
N PHE A 11 -20.01 0.02 14.45
CA PHE A 11 -21.11 0.89 14.03
C PHE A 11 -21.89 0.30 12.85
N LEU A 12 -21.18 -0.19 11.81
CA LEU A 12 -21.80 -0.87 10.67
C LEU A 12 -22.56 -2.13 11.09
N ALA A 13 -21.97 -2.93 11.98
CA ALA A 13 -22.59 -4.17 12.47
C ALA A 13 -23.87 -3.91 13.26
N GLN A 14 -23.92 -2.82 14.05
CA GLN A 14 -25.11 -2.44 14.81
C GLN A 14 -26.24 -1.89 13.93
N HIS A 15 -25.92 -1.17 12.83
CA HIS A 15 -26.93 -0.57 11.96
C HIS A 15 -27.46 -1.48 10.84
N LEU A 16 -26.65 -2.39 10.31
CA LEU A 16 -27.01 -3.20 9.12
C LEU A 16 -27.34 -4.67 9.43
N GLY A 17 -27.05 -5.15 10.64
CA GLY A 17 -27.15 -6.57 10.99
C GLY A 17 -26.05 -7.41 10.33
N PHE A 18 -25.59 -8.46 11.03
CA PHE A 18 -24.39 -9.21 10.64
C PHE A 18 -24.44 -9.76 9.21
N SER A 19 -25.62 -10.18 8.73
CA SER A 19 -25.85 -10.76 7.39
C SER A 19 -25.65 -9.77 6.23
N LEU A 20 -25.95 -8.49 6.43
CA LEU A 20 -25.74 -7.45 5.42
C LEU A 20 -24.35 -6.83 5.54
N ALA A 21 -23.84 -6.69 6.77
CA ALA A 21 -22.54 -6.08 7.06
C ALA A 21 -21.39 -6.80 6.34
N TRP A 22 -21.32 -8.13 6.39
CA TRP A 22 -20.23 -8.86 5.73
C TRP A 22 -20.27 -8.72 4.20
N LYS A 23 -21.46 -8.65 3.60
CA LYS A 23 -21.63 -8.43 2.14
C LYS A 23 -21.12 -7.06 1.72
N VAL A 24 -21.45 -6.03 2.49
CA VAL A 24 -20.98 -4.66 2.25
C VAL A 24 -19.46 -4.58 2.41
N VAL A 25 -18.91 -5.22 3.44
CA VAL A 25 -17.45 -5.28 3.65
C VAL A 25 -16.75 -5.96 2.47
N VAL A 26 -17.25 -7.11 2.00
CA VAL A 26 -16.65 -7.81 0.85
C VAL A 26 -16.78 -6.98 -0.43
N ALA A 27 -17.93 -6.37 -0.69
CA ALA A 27 -18.14 -5.53 -1.87
C ALA A 27 -17.22 -4.30 -1.86
N ALA A 28 -17.10 -3.62 -0.71
CA ALA A 28 -16.19 -2.49 -0.54
C ALA A 28 -14.72 -2.91 -0.69
N GLN A 29 -14.35 -4.08 -0.16
CA GLN A 29 -12.99 -4.61 -0.27
C GLN A 29 -12.62 -4.89 -1.73
N LEU A 30 -13.52 -5.53 -2.48
CA LEU A 30 -13.32 -5.78 -3.91
C LEU A 30 -13.20 -4.47 -4.71
N PHE A 31 -14.03 -3.48 -4.39
CA PHE A 31 -13.99 -2.17 -5.05
C PHE A 31 -12.68 -1.42 -4.76
N CYS A 32 -12.27 -1.34 -3.48
CA CYS A 32 -11.01 -0.74 -3.06
C CYS A 32 -9.81 -1.46 -3.68
N TYR A 33 -9.82 -2.79 -3.72
CA TYR A 33 -8.73 -3.58 -4.31
C TYR A 33 -8.64 -3.37 -5.82
N THR A 34 -9.78 -3.23 -6.50
CA THR A 34 -9.83 -2.88 -7.93
C THR A 34 -9.24 -1.50 -8.18
N GLY A 35 -9.58 -0.51 -7.34
CA GLY A 35 -8.97 0.82 -7.39
C GLY A 35 -7.46 0.80 -7.16
N LEU A 36 -6.98 -0.04 -6.22
CA LEU A 36 -5.55 -0.23 -5.95
C LEU A 36 -4.82 -0.84 -7.15
N PHE A 37 -5.44 -1.82 -7.83
CA PHE A 37 -4.89 -2.48 -9.01
C PHE A 37 -4.86 -1.54 -10.22
N ILE A 38 -5.91 -0.73 -10.41
CA ILE A 38 -5.97 0.28 -11.48
C ILE A 38 -4.95 1.40 -11.20
N GLY A 39 -4.87 1.90 -9.97
CA GLY A 39 -3.90 2.92 -9.58
C GLY A 39 -2.47 2.48 -9.88
N HIS A 40 -2.04 1.34 -9.34
CA HIS A 40 -0.69 0.83 -9.60
C HIS A 40 -0.47 0.40 -11.06
N GLY A 41 -1.44 -0.28 -11.68
CA GLY A 41 -1.29 -0.78 -13.05
C GLY A 41 -1.26 0.32 -14.11
N VAL A 42 -2.08 1.36 -13.97
CA VAL A 42 -2.22 2.44 -14.95
C VAL A 42 -1.20 3.56 -14.72
N PHE A 43 -0.97 3.99 -13.47
CA PHE A 43 -0.05 5.09 -13.19
C PHE A 43 1.42 4.67 -13.14
N GLU A 44 1.75 3.48 -12.64
CA GLU A 44 3.15 3.06 -12.51
C GLU A 44 3.64 2.14 -13.64
N LYS A 45 2.75 1.61 -14.50
CA LYS A 45 3.07 0.67 -15.61
C LYS A 45 4.06 -0.44 -15.21
N ARG A 46 4.03 -0.81 -13.93
CA ARG A 46 4.91 -1.81 -13.31
C ARG A 46 4.01 -2.96 -12.87
N ALA A 47 4.43 -4.19 -13.13
CA ALA A 47 3.81 -5.33 -12.48
C ALA A 47 3.88 -5.08 -10.98
N PRO A 48 2.76 -5.15 -10.24
CA PRO A 48 2.80 -4.83 -8.82
C PRO A 48 3.84 -5.76 -8.17
N ALA A 49 4.72 -5.22 -7.32
CA ALA A 49 5.75 -6.00 -6.62
C ALA A 49 5.16 -7.18 -5.81
N LEU A 50 3.84 -7.17 -5.62
CA LEU A 50 3.01 -8.28 -5.18
C LEU A 50 3.15 -9.56 -6.02
N LEU A 51 3.44 -9.49 -7.33
CA LEU A 51 3.59 -10.68 -8.17
C LEU A 51 4.98 -11.31 -8.04
N ASP A 52 6.02 -10.52 -7.73
CA ASP A 52 7.39 -11.03 -7.58
C ASP A 52 7.67 -11.53 -6.16
N ASN A 53 7.12 -10.87 -5.12
CA ASN A 53 7.21 -11.33 -3.73
C ASN A 53 6.01 -10.87 -2.89
N PHE A 54 4.85 -11.50 -3.11
CA PHE A 54 3.54 -11.16 -2.53
C PHE A 54 3.59 -10.86 -1.03
N ILE A 55 4.19 -11.76 -0.25
CA ILE A 55 4.20 -11.65 1.22
C ILE A 55 5.01 -10.43 1.66
N GLN A 56 6.16 -10.18 1.03
CA GLN A 56 7.00 -9.03 1.36
C GLN A 56 6.29 -7.73 0.98
N ALA A 57 5.76 -7.61 -0.23
CA ALA A 57 5.07 -6.41 -0.68
C ALA A 57 3.78 -6.15 0.13
N TYR A 58 3.06 -7.21 0.51
CA TYR A 58 1.85 -7.12 1.31
C TYR A 58 2.14 -6.68 2.75
N LEU A 59 3.21 -7.19 3.37
CA LEU A 59 3.60 -6.72 4.70
C LEU A 59 4.16 -5.30 4.64
N THR A 60 5.16 -5.04 3.79
CA THR A 60 5.94 -3.79 3.85
C THR A 60 5.24 -2.60 3.22
N GLY A 61 4.34 -2.81 2.25
CA GLY A 61 3.60 -1.75 1.57
C GLY A 61 2.80 -0.86 2.54
N PRO A 62 1.92 -1.43 3.38
CA PRO A 62 1.20 -0.68 4.39
C PRO A 62 2.10 0.06 5.38
N PHE A 63 3.22 -0.54 5.79
CA PHE A 63 4.19 0.13 6.68
C PHE A 63 4.89 1.31 5.99
N PHE A 64 5.22 1.18 4.70
CA PHE A 64 5.84 2.25 3.94
C PHE A 64 4.92 3.48 3.84
N VAL A 65 3.66 3.26 3.43
CA VAL A 65 2.66 4.34 3.34
C VAL A 65 2.40 4.97 4.71
N LEU A 66 2.33 4.16 5.77
CA LEU A 66 2.16 4.67 7.13
C LEU A 66 3.32 5.59 7.55
N LEU A 67 4.57 5.17 7.31
CA LEU A 67 5.75 5.96 7.62
C LEU A 67 5.79 7.26 6.80
N GLU A 68 5.39 7.22 5.54
CA GLU A 68 5.33 8.40 4.67
C GLU A 68 4.27 9.41 5.16
N VAL A 69 3.07 8.93 5.51
CA VAL A 69 2.03 9.78 6.09
C VAL A 69 2.48 10.34 7.43
N LEU A 70 3.11 9.53 8.29
CA LEU A 70 3.61 9.96 9.59
C LEU A 70 4.71 11.03 9.42
N GLN A 71 5.55 10.89 8.40
CA GLN A 71 6.53 11.92 8.06
C GLN A 71 5.86 13.20 7.54
N MET A 72 4.90 13.10 6.61
CA MET A 72 4.21 14.27 6.05
C MET A 72 3.36 15.02 7.09
N THR A 73 2.77 14.31 8.05
CA THR A 73 1.82 14.89 9.02
C THR A 73 2.44 15.22 10.37
N PHE A 74 3.45 14.48 10.82
CA PHE A 74 4.09 14.66 12.13
C PHE A 74 5.60 14.93 12.05
N GLY A 75 6.20 14.99 10.86
CA GLY A 75 7.64 15.19 10.71
C GLY A 75 8.47 14.03 11.27
N TYR A 76 7.93 12.80 11.22
CA TYR A 76 8.57 11.62 11.77
C TYR A 76 9.94 11.33 11.12
N GLU A 77 10.99 11.52 11.90
CA GLU A 77 12.38 11.25 11.52
C GLU A 77 13.05 10.42 12.63
N PRO A 78 13.10 9.08 12.49
CA PRO A 78 13.60 8.20 13.55
C PRO A 78 15.11 8.37 13.82
N TYR A 79 15.86 8.84 12.83
CA TYR A 79 17.26 9.28 12.97
C TYR A 79 17.58 10.29 11.86
N SER A 80 18.57 11.16 12.12
CA SER A 80 19.02 12.18 11.18
C SER A 80 19.27 11.58 9.80
N SER A 81 18.63 12.14 8.77
CA SER A 81 18.73 11.71 7.36
C SER A 81 18.05 10.38 7.04
N PHE A 82 17.11 9.91 7.87
CA PHE A 82 16.32 8.70 7.58
C PHE A 82 15.61 8.79 6.22
N ASN A 83 14.88 9.88 5.97
CA ASN A 83 14.16 10.05 4.72
C ASN A 83 15.10 10.03 3.50
N ASP A 84 16.23 10.75 3.58
CA ASP A 84 17.22 10.80 2.51
C ASP A 84 17.78 9.39 2.21
N SER A 85 18.05 8.61 3.25
CA SER A 85 18.53 7.23 3.11
C SER A 85 17.49 6.30 2.47
N VAL A 86 16.20 6.49 2.80
CA VAL A 86 15.09 5.74 2.21
C VAL A 86 14.93 6.14 0.75
N LYS A 87 14.95 7.44 0.44
CA LYS A 87 14.83 7.96 -0.91
C LYS A 87 15.96 7.47 -1.82
N ALA A 88 17.21 7.53 -1.34
CA ALA A 88 18.36 7.01 -2.06
C ALA A 88 18.23 5.51 -2.39
N LYS A 89 17.70 4.70 -1.46
CA LYS A 89 17.44 3.26 -1.70
C LYS A 89 16.30 3.04 -2.69
N VAL A 90 15.25 3.84 -2.63
CA VAL A 90 14.13 3.78 -3.59
C VAL A 90 14.63 4.11 -5.01
N ASP A 91 15.38 5.20 -5.16
CA ASP A 91 15.93 5.63 -6.45
C ASP A 91 16.88 4.58 -7.04
N ALA A 92 17.76 4.00 -6.21
CA ALA A 92 18.64 2.91 -6.62
C ALA A 92 17.87 1.66 -7.09
N ASN A 93 16.77 1.31 -6.41
CA ASN A 93 15.91 0.19 -6.81
C ASN A 93 15.14 0.48 -8.11
N ILE A 94 14.71 1.71 -8.33
CA ILE A 94 14.07 2.13 -9.59
C ILE A 94 15.07 2.07 -10.74
N ALA A 95 16.31 2.52 -10.54
CA ALA A 95 17.37 2.45 -11.54
C ALA A 95 17.69 1.01 -11.94
N LYS A 96 17.92 0.12 -10.96
CA LYS A 96 18.14 -1.32 -11.19
C LYS A 96 16.98 -1.97 -11.96
N TRP A 97 15.74 -1.67 -11.58
CA TRP A 97 14.57 -2.20 -12.29
C TRP A 97 14.50 -1.74 -13.76
N LYS A 98 14.85 -0.48 -14.05
CA LYS A 98 14.92 0.04 -15.42
C LYS A 98 16.00 -0.70 -16.24
N GLU A 99 17.17 -0.94 -15.64
CA GLU A 99 18.26 -1.69 -16.29
C GLU A 99 17.88 -3.15 -16.58
N GLU A 100 17.28 -3.85 -15.61
CA GLU A 100 16.82 -5.23 -15.79
C GLU A 100 15.72 -5.34 -16.86
N LYS A 101 14.81 -4.36 -16.92
CA LYS A 101 13.79 -4.28 -17.97
C LYS A 101 14.41 -4.06 -19.35
N HIS A 102 15.46 -3.24 -19.45
CA HIS A 102 16.18 -3.03 -20.72
C HIS A 102 16.91 -4.30 -21.18
N LYS A 103 17.49 -5.09 -20.26
CA LYS A 103 18.14 -6.37 -20.58
C LYS A 103 17.17 -7.48 -21.00
N LYS A 104 15.93 -7.48 -20.50
CA LYS A 104 14.90 -8.47 -20.88
C LYS A 104 14.25 -8.19 -22.25
N ASN A 105 14.40 -6.99 -22.79
CA ASN A 105 13.84 -6.58 -24.08
C ASN A 105 14.85 -6.71 -25.25
N PHE A 106 16.07 -7.16 -24.97
CA PHE A 106 17.10 -7.50 -25.95
C PHE A 106 17.27 -9.02 -25.98
#